data_AF-F4NV51-F1
#
_entry.id   AF-F4NV51-F1
#
_cell.length_a   1.000
_cell.length_b   1.000
_cell.length_c   1.000
_cell.angle_alpha   90.00
_cell.angle_beta   90.00
_cell.angle_gamma   90.00
#
_symmetry.space_group_name_H-M   'P 1'
#
loop_
_entity.id
_entity.type
_entity.pdbx_description
1 polymer ?
#
loop_
_entity_poly.entity_id
_entity_poly.type
_entity_poly.pdbx_seq_one_letter_code
_entity_poly.pdbx_strand_id
1 'polypeptide(L)'
;MLFRRGIMNKIAQVPYASNETWEFGVTLHKGTIYIEEHESIEKQKSKFGATDRDAMFTYWGYKFESLSTIPIPPNQLEHDDPVLKNRETAVVNTNIQFCSVFKTNYGSHSVVMGAEVDCVTREIETGTSPQSVYAELKTTQVIDTDRKRHSFEKFKLLRIWLQSYLAGVPKVIIGFRTGDGHISHVQEFDTSELPRLVRGKPGMWDPNRCIAFGDQFLAWVKQVVTIDDWNTVYTVRFDSNKQMIEMLAPVTGGDQVFIPKDFSLEK
;
A
#
# COMPACT_ATOMS: atom_id res chain seq x y z
N MET A 1 -0.13 -15.42 9.35
CA MET A 1 -0.55 -14.08 9.80
C MET A 1 -1.50 -13.49 8.79
N LEU A 2 -2.39 -12.59 9.20
CA LEU A 2 -3.35 -11.92 8.33
C LEU A 2 -3.34 -10.41 8.57
N PHE A 3 -3.16 -9.62 7.52
CA PHE A 3 -3.16 -8.14 7.61
C PHE A 3 -3.34 -7.45 6.26
N ARG A 4 -3.67 -6.16 6.25
CA ARG A 4 -3.66 -5.35 5.02
C ARG A 4 -2.22 -5.16 4.52
N ARG A 5 -1.99 -5.26 3.20
CA ARG A 5 -0.68 -5.05 2.55
C ARG A 5 -0.02 -3.73 2.94
N GLY A 6 -0.81 -2.67 3.16
CA GLY A 6 -0.33 -1.35 3.59
C GLY A 6 0.48 -1.38 4.89
N ILE A 7 0.16 -2.27 5.83
CA ILE A 7 0.91 -2.45 7.08
C ILE A 7 2.34 -2.91 6.78
N MET A 8 2.48 -3.91 5.90
CA MET A 8 3.78 -4.42 5.51
C MET A 8 4.60 -3.39 4.71
N ASN A 9 3.95 -2.54 3.92
CA ASN A 9 4.62 -1.41 3.25
C ASN A 9 5.26 -0.46 4.29
N LYS A 10 4.50 -0.08 5.33
CA LYS A 10 4.99 0.78 6.43
C LYS A 10 6.15 0.19 7.21
N ILE A 11 6.11 -1.12 7.47
CA ILE A 11 7.19 -1.82 8.17
C ILE A 11 8.44 -1.90 7.28
N ALA A 12 8.29 -2.36 6.03
CA ALA A 12 9.44 -2.60 5.14
C ALA A 12 10.17 -1.31 4.71
N GLN A 13 9.51 -0.14 4.76
CA GLN A 13 10.14 1.15 4.47
C GLN A 13 10.90 1.76 5.66
N VAL A 14 10.75 1.24 6.88
CA VAL A 14 11.39 1.78 8.11
C VAL A 14 12.89 2.06 7.94
N PRO A 15 13.70 1.18 7.32
CA PRO A 15 15.14 1.43 7.19
C PRO A 15 15.53 2.67 6.39
N TYR A 16 14.62 3.28 5.60
CA TYR A 16 14.96 4.33 4.64
C TYR A 16 14.02 5.53 4.58
N ALA A 17 12.71 5.34 4.74
CA ALA A 17 11.72 6.36 4.38
C ALA A 17 10.52 6.44 5.35
N SER A 18 10.75 6.21 6.65
CA SER A 18 9.71 6.28 7.66
C SER A 18 9.80 7.56 8.51
N ASN A 19 9.20 8.62 7.97
CA ASN A 19 8.93 9.86 8.70
C ASN A 19 7.53 9.85 9.34
N GLU A 20 6.78 8.75 9.20
CA GLU A 20 5.44 8.58 9.75
C GLU A 20 5.52 7.67 10.99
N THR A 21 5.15 8.20 12.15
CA THR A 21 4.85 7.40 13.34
C THR A 21 3.58 6.59 13.07
N TRP A 22 3.61 5.30 13.38
CA TRP A 22 2.47 4.41 13.21
C TRP A 22 2.28 3.50 14.41
N GLU A 23 1.05 3.02 14.58
CA GLU A 23 0.65 2.10 15.63
C GLU A 23 -0.22 0.99 15.03
N PHE A 24 0.07 -0.25 15.38
CA PHE A 24 -0.72 -1.41 14.98
C PHE A 24 -1.20 -2.19 16.19
N GLY A 25 -2.46 -2.61 16.15
CA GLY A 25 -3.00 -3.65 17.02
C GLY A 25 -2.59 -5.03 16.51
N VAL A 26 -2.17 -5.90 17.42
CA VAL A 26 -1.74 -7.27 17.12
C VAL A 26 -2.43 -8.25 18.06
N THR A 27 -3.15 -9.21 17.49
CA THR A 27 -3.89 -10.22 18.26
C THR A 27 -3.56 -11.60 17.72
N LEU A 28 -3.22 -12.54 18.61
CA LEU A 28 -3.15 -13.96 18.29
C LEU A 28 -4.52 -14.57 18.60
N HIS A 29 -5.14 -15.16 17.59
CA HIS A 29 -6.41 -15.87 17.73
C HIS A 29 -6.41 -17.16 16.92
N LYS A 30 -6.67 -18.29 17.58
CA LYS A 30 -6.70 -19.64 17.01
C LYS A 30 -5.44 -19.95 16.21
N GLY A 31 -4.27 -19.67 16.79
CA GLY A 31 -2.96 -19.90 16.16
C GLY A 31 -2.60 -18.93 15.03
N THR A 32 -3.44 -17.93 14.71
CA THR A 32 -3.18 -16.92 13.67
C THR A 32 -3.01 -15.54 14.28
N ILE A 33 -1.90 -14.87 13.93
CA ILE A 33 -1.67 -13.46 14.28
C ILE A 33 -2.36 -12.57 13.24
N TYR A 34 -3.23 -11.69 13.72
CA TYR A 34 -3.90 -10.63 12.98
C TYR A 34 -3.22 -9.30 13.32
N ILE A 35 -3.03 -8.44 12.31
CA ILE A 35 -2.47 -7.10 12.50
C ILE A 35 -3.39 -6.08 11.83
N GLU A 36 -3.82 -5.08 12.59
CA GLU A 36 -4.59 -3.94 12.10
C GLU A 36 -3.89 -2.61 12.40
N GLU A 37 -4.01 -1.64 11.51
CA GLU A 37 -3.58 -0.27 11.79
C GLU A 37 -4.58 0.43 12.70
N HIS A 38 -4.12 0.80 13.90
CA HIS A 38 -4.84 1.72 14.77
C HIS A 38 -4.52 3.14 14.32
N GLU A 39 -5.54 3.90 13.96
CA GLU A 39 -5.32 5.29 13.58
C GLU A 39 -4.93 6.11 14.82
N SER A 40 -3.70 6.63 14.84
CA SER A 40 -3.25 7.43 15.97
C SER A 40 -4.07 8.72 16.07
N ILE A 41 -4.28 9.20 17.30
CA ILE A 41 -4.97 10.47 17.57
C ILE A 41 -4.29 11.64 16.83
N GLU A 42 -2.96 11.60 16.67
CA GLU A 42 -2.19 12.58 15.92
C GLU A 42 -2.55 12.59 14.43
N LYS A 43 -2.76 11.41 13.84
CA LYS A 43 -3.18 11.25 12.43
C LYS A 43 -4.63 11.67 12.23
N GLN A 44 -5.50 11.43 13.21
CA GLN A 44 -6.86 11.97 13.21
C GLN A 44 -6.86 13.50 13.27
N LYS A 45 -5.97 14.10 14.08
CA LYS A 45 -5.81 15.57 14.17
C LYS A 45 -5.21 16.19 12.91
N SER A 46 -4.25 15.53 12.26
CA SER A 46 -3.60 16.07 11.06
C SER A 46 -4.54 16.13 9.84
N LYS A 47 -5.58 15.28 9.79
CA LYS A 47 -6.65 15.38 8.78
C LYS A 47 -7.36 16.73 8.78
N PHE A 48 -7.45 17.41 9.93
CA PHE A 48 -8.04 18.76 10.03
C PHE A 48 -7.12 19.88 9.53
N GLY A 49 -5.85 19.59 9.24
CA GLY A 49 -4.86 20.55 8.76
C GLY A 49 -4.48 20.41 7.28
N ALA A 50 -5.17 19.53 6.53
CA ALA A 50 -4.90 19.36 5.10
C ALA A 50 -5.25 20.65 4.35
N THR A 51 -4.32 21.14 3.53
CA THR A 51 -4.58 22.32 2.70
C THR A 51 -5.45 21.94 1.50
N ASP A 52 -6.16 22.92 0.91
CA ASP A 52 -6.90 22.70 -0.35
C ASP A 52 -5.99 22.12 -1.45
N ARG A 53 -4.70 22.47 -1.40
CA ARG A 53 -3.69 21.94 -2.32
C ARG A 53 -3.41 20.46 -2.10
N ASP A 54 -3.35 20.00 -0.84
CA ASP A 54 -3.16 18.59 -0.52
C ASP A 54 -4.39 17.75 -0.90
N ALA A 55 -5.59 18.31 -0.68
CA ALA A 55 -6.84 17.72 -1.14
C ALA A 55 -6.86 17.58 -2.67
N MET A 56 -6.42 18.62 -3.39
CA MET A 56 -6.30 18.60 -4.85
C MET A 56 -5.30 17.55 -5.34
N PHE A 57 -4.14 17.41 -4.67
CA PHE A 57 -3.15 16.38 -5.02
C PHE A 57 -3.71 14.97 -4.86
N THR A 58 -4.54 14.75 -3.83
CA THR A 58 -5.24 13.49 -3.60
C THR A 58 -6.27 13.24 -4.70
N TYR A 59 -7.11 14.24 -5.01
CA TYR A 59 -8.11 14.16 -6.08
C TYR A 59 -7.48 13.82 -7.44
N TRP A 60 -6.33 14.41 -7.80
CA TRP A 60 -5.65 14.12 -9.06
C TRP A 60 -5.20 12.66 -9.19
N GLY A 61 -4.92 11.96 -8.08
CA GLY A 61 -4.68 10.51 -8.10
C GLY A 61 -5.91 9.76 -8.60
N TYR A 62 -7.03 9.93 -7.91
CA TYR A 62 -8.29 9.27 -8.25
C TYR A 62 -8.85 9.69 -9.62
N LYS A 63 -8.66 10.95 -10.03
CA LYS A 63 -9.06 11.39 -11.37
C LYS A 63 -8.20 10.75 -12.44
N PHE A 64 -6.90 10.54 -12.21
CA PHE A 64 -6.04 9.82 -13.14
C PHE A 64 -6.47 8.36 -13.30
N GLU A 65 -6.84 7.68 -12.22
CA GLU A 65 -7.43 6.33 -12.27
C GLU A 65 -8.71 6.32 -13.12
N SER A 66 -9.62 7.26 -12.87
CA SER A 66 -10.88 7.40 -13.63
C SER A 66 -10.65 7.64 -15.13
N LEU A 67 -9.63 8.40 -15.49
CA LEU A 67 -9.27 8.69 -16.88
C LEU A 67 -8.53 7.53 -17.57
N SER A 68 -7.79 6.73 -16.79
CA SER A 68 -6.88 5.70 -17.31
C SER A 68 -7.49 4.29 -17.33
N THR A 69 -8.70 4.12 -16.81
CA THR A 69 -9.37 2.80 -16.71
C THR A 69 -10.69 2.80 -17.47
N ILE A 70 -11.18 1.62 -17.83
CA ILE A 70 -12.51 1.39 -18.41
C ILE A 70 -13.19 0.25 -17.67
N PRO A 71 -14.53 0.25 -17.55
CA PRO A 71 -15.27 -0.79 -16.83
C PRO A 71 -15.45 -2.09 -17.64
N ILE A 72 -15.13 -2.08 -18.93
CA ILE A 72 -15.29 -3.22 -19.84
C ILE A 72 -13.98 -3.56 -20.54
N PRO A 73 -13.76 -4.82 -20.95
CA PRO A 73 -12.61 -5.21 -21.75
C PRO A 73 -12.49 -4.43 -23.07
N PRO A 74 -11.27 -4.14 -23.57
CA PRO A 74 -11.08 -3.37 -24.81
C PRO A 74 -11.70 -3.99 -26.07
N ASN A 75 -11.83 -5.32 -26.14
CA ASN A 75 -12.45 -6.03 -27.26
C ASN A 75 -13.99 -5.88 -27.31
N GLN A 76 -14.60 -5.33 -26.26
CA GLN A 76 -16.03 -5.02 -26.18
C GLN A 76 -16.33 -3.54 -26.44
N LEU A 77 -15.30 -2.72 -26.65
CA LEU A 77 -15.48 -1.32 -27.01
C LEU A 77 -15.87 -1.19 -28.49
N GLU A 78 -16.89 -0.39 -28.74
CA GLU A 78 -17.22 0.05 -30.09
C GLU A 78 -16.31 1.22 -30.54
N HIS A 79 -16.26 1.47 -31.85
CA HIS A 79 -15.66 2.72 -32.34
C HIS A 79 -16.44 3.91 -31.78
N ASP A 80 -15.76 4.92 -31.21
CA ASP A 80 -16.37 6.09 -30.57
C ASP A 80 -17.24 5.81 -29.33
N ASP A 81 -17.02 4.67 -28.64
CA ASP A 81 -17.77 4.24 -27.47
C ASP A 81 -17.98 5.38 -26.44
N PRO A 82 -19.24 5.69 -26.05
CA PRO A 82 -19.53 6.71 -25.04
C PRO A 82 -18.77 6.52 -23.73
N VAL A 83 -18.44 5.28 -23.35
CA VAL A 83 -17.64 4.96 -22.16
C VAL A 83 -16.31 5.70 -22.19
N LEU A 84 -15.65 5.81 -23.35
CA LEU A 84 -14.36 6.49 -23.46
C LEU A 84 -14.49 8.00 -23.18
N LYS A 85 -15.53 8.63 -23.73
CA LYS A 85 -15.82 10.08 -23.60
C LYS A 85 -16.32 10.43 -22.19
N ASN A 86 -17.15 9.57 -21.60
CA ASN A 86 -17.76 9.81 -20.29
C ASN A 86 -16.73 9.86 -19.14
N ARG A 87 -15.55 9.27 -19.30
CA ARG A 87 -14.49 9.33 -18.27
C ARG A 87 -13.98 10.75 -17.99
N GLU A 88 -14.01 11.61 -19.00
CA GLU A 88 -13.55 13.00 -18.87
C GLU A 88 -14.42 13.77 -17.87
N THR A 89 -15.73 13.56 -17.92
CA THR A 89 -16.72 14.26 -17.09
C THR A 89 -17.22 13.44 -15.90
N ALA A 90 -16.86 12.16 -15.81
CA ALA A 90 -17.25 11.28 -14.70
C ALA A 90 -16.82 11.86 -13.34
N VAL A 91 -17.75 11.75 -12.39
CA VAL A 91 -17.52 12.08 -10.98
C VAL A 91 -16.64 11.01 -10.35
N VAL A 92 -15.58 11.45 -9.70
CA VAL A 92 -14.68 10.57 -8.95
C VAL A 92 -15.40 10.08 -7.68
N ASN A 93 -15.47 8.76 -7.48
CA ASN A 93 -16.04 8.15 -6.29
C ASN A 93 -15.01 7.26 -5.59
N THR A 94 -14.47 7.72 -4.46
CA THR A 94 -13.42 7.05 -3.69
C THR A 94 -13.94 5.94 -2.77
N ASN A 95 -15.26 5.66 -2.76
CA ASN A 95 -15.83 4.54 -2.01
C ASN A 95 -15.75 3.22 -2.77
N ILE A 96 -15.60 3.27 -4.10
CA ILE A 96 -15.53 2.08 -4.94
C ILE A 96 -14.08 1.59 -4.92
N GLN A 97 -13.88 0.35 -4.49
CA GLN A 97 -12.57 -0.28 -4.41
C GLN A 97 -12.65 -1.74 -4.83
N PHE A 98 -11.60 -2.22 -5.48
CA PHE A 98 -11.39 -3.64 -5.71
C PHE A 98 -10.20 -4.11 -4.87
N CYS A 99 -10.43 -5.12 -4.02
CA CYS A 99 -9.42 -5.67 -3.13
C CYS A 99 -9.12 -7.12 -3.48
N SER A 100 -7.85 -7.41 -3.76
CA SER A 100 -7.35 -8.77 -3.93
C SER A 100 -6.87 -9.30 -2.58
N VAL A 101 -7.33 -10.50 -2.20
CA VAL A 101 -6.83 -11.24 -1.03
C VAL A 101 -6.01 -12.42 -1.52
N PHE A 102 -4.78 -12.53 -1.06
CA PHE A 102 -3.85 -13.56 -1.53
C PHE A 102 -2.97 -14.08 -0.39
N LYS A 103 -2.58 -15.35 -0.51
CA LYS A 103 -1.63 -16.01 0.38
C LYS A 103 -0.24 -15.97 -0.25
N THR A 104 0.77 -15.65 0.54
CA THR A 104 2.17 -15.72 0.12
C THR A 104 3.07 -16.05 1.31
N ASN A 105 4.36 -16.22 1.05
CA ASN A 105 5.38 -16.30 2.09
C ASN A 105 6.16 -14.98 2.10
N TYR A 106 6.23 -14.35 3.27
CA TYR A 106 7.16 -13.27 3.53
C TYR A 106 8.32 -13.85 4.33
N GLY A 107 9.46 -14.07 3.67
CA GLY A 107 10.57 -14.83 4.24
C GLY A 107 10.10 -16.21 4.73
N SER A 108 10.25 -16.48 6.03
CA SER A 108 9.84 -17.76 6.64
C SER A 108 8.37 -17.81 7.07
N HIS A 109 7.59 -16.76 6.78
CA HIS A 109 6.27 -16.57 7.35
C HIS A 109 5.15 -16.69 6.30
N SER A 110 4.25 -17.67 6.49
CA SER A 110 2.99 -17.73 5.75
C SER A 110 2.10 -16.54 6.16
N VAL A 111 1.78 -15.70 5.18
CA VAL A 111 0.94 -14.51 5.36
C VAL A 111 -0.23 -14.51 4.38
N VAL A 112 -1.36 -13.97 4.82
CA VAL A 112 -2.49 -13.62 3.97
C VAL A 112 -2.58 -12.10 3.98
N MET A 113 -2.57 -11.49 2.80
CA MET A 113 -2.64 -10.04 2.65
C MET A 113 -3.84 -9.64 1.82
N GLY A 114 -4.53 -8.60 2.26
CA GLY A 114 -5.50 -7.86 1.45
C GLY A 114 -4.84 -6.62 0.84
N ALA A 115 -4.99 -6.41 -0.46
CA ALA A 115 -4.48 -5.23 -1.17
C ALA A 115 -5.54 -4.67 -2.11
N GLU A 116 -5.77 -3.36 -2.03
CA GLU A 116 -6.43 -2.61 -3.10
C GLU A 116 -5.59 -2.69 -4.38
N VAL A 117 -6.27 -2.86 -5.51
CA VAL A 117 -5.68 -2.97 -6.85
C VAL A 117 -6.44 -2.03 -7.79
N ASP A 118 -5.70 -1.20 -8.52
CA ASP A 118 -6.29 -0.12 -9.32
C ASP A 118 -6.94 -0.64 -10.60
N CYS A 119 -6.27 -1.52 -11.35
CA CYS A 119 -6.83 -2.09 -12.57
C CYS A 119 -6.13 -3.37 -13.05
N VAL A 120 -6.67 -3.95 -14.13
CA VAL A 120 -6.04 -4.98 -14.94
C VAL A 120 -5.54 -4.39 -16.27
N THR A 121 -4.43 -4.90 -16.77
CA THR A 121 -3.83 -4.51 -18.06
C THR A 121 -4.41 -5.26 -19.25
N ARG A 122 -5.02 -6.42 -18.99
CA ARG A 122 -5.64 -7.31 -19.97
C ARG A 122 -6.62 -8.24 -19.26
N GLU A 123 -7.42 -8.96 -20.04
CA GLU A 123 -8.30 -9.99 -19.50
C GLU A 123 -7.53 -11.06 -18.74
N ILE A 124 -8.12 -11.54 -17.64
CA ILE A 124 -7.56 -12.62 -16.82
C ILE A 124 -7.84 -13.94 -17.53
N GLU A 125 -6.78 -14.61 -17.94
CA GLU A 125 -6.89 -15.94 -18.54
C GLU A 125 -7.30 -16.98 -17.48
N THR A 126 -8.19 -17.90 -17.86
CA THR A 126 -8.64 -18.97 -16.96
C THR A 126 -7.45 -19.82 -16.50
N GLY A 127 -7.35 -20.04 -15.19
CA GLY A 127 -6.26 -20.83 -14.59
C GLY A 127 -4.97 -20.06 -14.33
N THR A 128 -4.91 -18.76 -14.64
CA THR A 128 -3.77 -17.91 -14.27
C THR A 128 -4.02 -17.17 -12.97
N SER A 129 -2.94 -16.77 -12.28
CA SER A 129 -3.08 -15.88 -11.13
C SER A 129 -3.55 -14.50 -11.61
N PRO A 130 -4.62 -13.93 -11.03
CA PRO A 130 -5.10 -12.61 -11.44
C PRO A 130 -4.05 -11.52 -11.18
N GLN A 131 -3.12 -11.74 -10.24
CA GLN A 131 -2.02 -10.81 -9.97
C GLN A 131 -1.13 -10.56 -11.19
N SER A 132 -1.02 -11.54 -12.10
CA SER A 132 -0.16 -11.45 -13.29
C SER A 132 -0.59 -10.38 -14.29
N VAL A 133 -1.80 -9.82 -14.15
CA VAL A 133 -2.32 -8.77 -15.04
C VAL A 133 -2.62 -7.46 -14.32
N TYR A 134 -2.43 -7.39 -12.99
CA TYR A 134 -2.68 -6.17 -12.24
C TYR A 134 -1.73 -5.03 -12.62
N ALA A 135 -2.20 -3.80 -12.48
CA ALA A 135 -1.38 -2.60 -12.54
C ALA A 135 -1.71 -1.65 -11.39
N GLU A 136 -0.67 -0.94 -10.95
CA GLU A 136 -0.76 0.14 -9.98
C GLU A 136 -0.65 1.49 -10.71
N LEU A 137 -1.62 2.37 -10.52
CA LEU A 137 -1.68 3.70 -11.08
C LEU A 137 -1.15 4.72 -10.07
N LYS A 138 -0.29 5.62 -10.53
CA LYS A 138 0.25 6.70 -9.70
C LYS A 138 0.32 7.99 -10.49
N THR A 139 0.24 9.11 -9.78
CA THR A 139 0.56 10.42 -10.36
C THR A 139 1.78 11.02 -9.69
N THR A 140 2.57 11.77 -10.44
CA THR A 140 3.72 12.52 -9.89
C THR A 140 3.96 13.80 -10.66
N GLN A 141 4.53 14.82 -10.04
CA GLN A 141 4.93 16.01 -10.78
C GLN A 141 6.06 15.67 -11.77
N VAL A 142 6.09 16.33 -12.92
CA VAL A 142 7.22 16.25 -13.88
C VAL A 142 8.56 16.45 -13.17
N ILE A 143 9.49 15.56 -13.47
CA ILE A 143 10.83 15.49 -12.87
C ILE A 143 11.83 16.13 -13.85
N ASP A 144 12.03 17.43 -13.69
CA ASP A 144 12.83 18.29 -14.58
C ASP A 144 14.18 18.72 -13.98
N THR A 145 14.46 18.33 -12.72
CA THR A 145 15.65 18.73 -11.97
C THR A 145 16.22 17.55 -11.20
N ASP A 146 17.53 17.54 -11.00
CA ASP A 146 18.22 16.48 -10.24
C ASP A 146 17.72 16.37 -8.80
N ARG A 147 17.36 17.50 -8.19
CA ARG A 147 16.76 17.51 -6.84
C ARG A 147 15.43 16.76 -6.81
N LYS A 148 14.52 17.02 -7.76
CA LYS A 148 13.23 16.30 -7.84
C LYS A 148 13.46 14.82 -8.15
N ARG A 149 14.42 14.51 -9.04
CA ARG A 149 14.79 13.13 -9.38
C ARG A 149 15.29 12.38 -8.15
N HIS A 150 16.22 12.96 -7.40
CA HIS A 150 16.74 12.39 -6.17
C HIS A 150 15.64 12.13 -5.14
N SER A 151 14.75 13.11 -4.89
CA SER A 151 13.64 12.91 -3.95
C SER A 151 12.65 11.84 -4.41
N PHE A 152 12.34 11.79 -5.72
CA PHE A 152 11.49 10.76 -6.29
C PHE A 152 12.10 9.37 -6.10
N GLU A 153 13.33 9.18 -6.55
CA GLU A 153 14.07 7.92 -6.46
C GLU A 153 14.26 7.46 -5.02
N LYS A 154 14.61 8.38 -4.11
CA LYS A 154 14.92 8.05 -2.72
C LYS A 154 13.70 7.70 -1.88
N PHE A 155 12.59 8.41 -2.07
CA PHE A 155 11.43 8.30 -1.16
C PHE A 155 10.19 7.73 -1.86
N LYS A 156 9.78 8.32 -2.98
CA LYS A 156 8.51 7.97 -3.62
C LYS A 156 8.59 6.62 -4.36
N LEU A 157 9.69 6.37 -5.05
CA LEU A 157 9.93 5.14 -5.79
C LEU A 157 9.98 3.93 -4.86
N LEU A 158 10.59 4.05 -3.67
CA LEU A 158 10.58 3.00 -2.63
C LEU A 158 9.14 2.61 -2.26
N ARG A 159 8.30 3.60 -1.97
CA ARG A 159 6.89 3.37 -1.57
C ARG A 159 6.09 2.70 -2.67
N ILE A 160 6.26 3.17 -3.91
CA ILE A 160 5.62 2.60 -5.11
C ILE A 160 6.08 1.15 -5.32
N TRP A 161 7.38 0.90 -5.20
CA TRP A 161 7.94 -0.44 -5.36
C TRP A 161 7.43 -1.38 -4.28
N LEU A 162 7.51 -1.03 -2.99
CA LEU A 162 7.00 -1.87 -1.89
C LEU A 162 5.50 -2.13 -2.03
N GLN A 163 4.71 -1.11 -2.37
CA GLN A 163 3.30 -1.24 -2.64
C GLN A 163 3.08 -2.36 -3.69
N SER A 164 3.63 -2.19 -4.88
CA SER A 164 3.39 -3.10 -6.01
C SER A 164 4.00 -4.49 -5.78
N TYR A 165 5.24 -4.55 -5.30
CA TYR A 165 5.98 -5.79 -5.05
C TYR A 165 5.28 -6.69 -4.02
N LEU A 166 4.84 -6.12 -2.89
CA LEU A 166 4.18 -6.89 -1.84
C LEU A 166 2.80 -7.43 -2.27
N ALA A 167 2.16 -6.77 -3.23
CA ALA A 167 0.88 -7.19 -3.82
C ALA A 167 1.04 -8.10 -5.04
N GLY A 168 2.26 -8.41 -5.48
CA GLY A 168 2.52 -9.18 -6.70
C GLY A 168 2.07 -8.47 -7.97
N VAL A 169 1.96 -7.14 -7.94
CA VAL A 169 1.53 -6.33 -9.08
C VAL A 169 2.71 -6.11 -10.03
N PRO A 170 2.67 -6.60 -11.27
CA PRO A 170 3.83 -6.58 -12.18
C PRO A 170 4.10 -5.20 -12.80
N LYS A 171 3.08 -4.36 -12.94
CA LYS A 171 3.15 -3.08 -13.66
C LYS A 171 2.82 -1.89 -12.77
N VAL A 172 3.59 -0.82 -12.94
CA VAL A 172 3.29 0.50 -12.37
C VAL A 172 3.19 1.50 -13.51
N ILE A 173 2.07 2.22 -13.60
CA ILE A 173 1.83 3.23 -14.62
C ILE A 173 1.76 4.59 -13.93
N ILE A 174 2.68 5.48 -14.31
CA ILE A 174 2.83 6.79 -13.68
C ILE A 174 2.43 7.89 -14.66
N GLY A 175 1.38 8.64 -14.31
CA GLY A 175 1.05 9.91 -14.97
C GLY A 175 1.90 11.06 -14.42
N PHE A 176 2.76 11.63 -15.25
CA PHE A 176 3.57 12.80 -14.91
C PHE A 176 2.79 14.06 -15.23
N ARG A 177 2.49 14.86 -14.21
CA ARG A 177 1.66 16.06 -14.31
C ARG A 177 2.42 17.36 -14.11
N THR A 178 1.90 18.44 -14.67
CA THR A 178 2.35 19.81 -14.40
C THR A 178 2.00 20.24 -12.97
N GLY A 179 2.44 21.45 -12.59
CA GLY A 179 2.10 22.06 -11.30
C GLY A 179 0.59 22.28 -11.13
N ASP A 180 -0.12 22.49 -12.23
CA ASP A 180 -1.55 22.82 -12.28
C ASP A 180 -2.45 21.60 -12.49
N GLY A 181 -1.88 20.39 -12.54
CA GLY A 181 -2.66 19.13 -12.56
C GLY A 181 -2.83 18.47 -13.92
N HIS A 182 -2.33 19.07 -15.01
CA HIS A 182 -2.44 18.47 -16.34
C HIS A 182 -1.42 17.35 -16.55
N ILE A 183 -1.87 16.20 -17.07
CA ILE A 183 -0.97 15.10 -17.46
C ILE A 183 -0.13 15.55 -18.67
N SER A 184 1.19 15.54 -18.50
CA SER A 184 2.18 15.81 -19.54
C SER A 184 2.53 14.55 -20.33
N HIS A 185 2.79 13.45 -19.62
CA HIS A 185 3.09 12.15 -20.22
C HIS A 185 2.80 11.03 -19.23
N VAL A 186 2.67 9.81 -19.74
CA VAL A 186 2.49 8.59 -18.96
C VAL A 186 3.67 7.67 -19.23
N GLN A 187 4.20 7.04 -18.18
CA GLN A 187 5.26 6.05 -18.31
C GLN A 187 4.88 4.78 -17.56
N GLU A 188 5.09 3.65 -18.21
CA GLU A 188 4.94 2.32 -17.62
C GLU A 188 6.29 1.79 -17.14
N PHE A 189 6.27 1.11 -16.00
CA PHE A 189 7.42 0.45 -15.40
C PHE A 189 7.06 -0.98 -15.00
N ASP A 190 8.00 -1.88 -15.21
CA ASP A 190 7.96 -3.18 -14.55
C ASP A 190 8.36 -3.02 -13.08
N THR A 191 7.56 -3.56 -12.17
CA THR A 191 7.82 -3.51 -10.73
C THR A 191 9.19 -4.09 -10.38
N SER A 192 9.63 -5.15 -11.08
CA SER A 192 10.94 -5.79 -10.90
C SER A 192 12.12 -4.91 -11.30
N GLU A 193 11.90 -3.92 -12.14
CA GLU A 193 12.95 -3.03 -12.66
C GLU A 193 13.14 -1.78 -11.80
N LEU A 194 12.13 -1.40 -11.00
CA LEU A 194 12.19 -0.19 -10.16
C LEU A 194 13.43 -0.14 -9.25
N PRO A 195 13.86 -1.22 -8.56
CA PRO A 195 15.07 -1.17 -7.73
C PRO A 195 16.36 -0.94 -8.55
N ARG A 196 16.37 -1.27 -9.84
CA ARG A 196 17.55 -1.05 -10.71
C ARG A 196 17.79 0.43 -10.97
N LEU A 197 16.74 1.26 -10.94
CA LEU A 197 16.85 2.71 -11.10
C LEU A 197 17.70 3.37 -10.02
N VAL A 198 17.83 2.75 -8.85
CA VAL A 198 18.56 3.29 -7.70
C VAL A 198 19.79 2.46 -7.31
N ARG A 199 20.01 1.31 -7.93
CA ARG A 199 21.10 0.40 -7.61
C ARG A 199 22.46 1.09 -7.75
N GLY A 200 23.28 0.96 -6.70
CA GLY A 200 24.64 1.52 -6.67
C GLY A 200 24.71 3.04 -6.47
N LYS A 201 23.57 3.74 -6.38
CA LYS A 201 23.56 5.17 -6.06
C LYS A 201 23.75 5.40 -4.55
N PRO A 202 24.64 6.30 -4.13
CA PRO A 202 24.87 6.58 -2.70
C PRO A 202 23.60 7.07 -1.98
N GLY A 203 23.35 6.53 -0.78
CA GLY A 203 22.25 6.97 0.08
C GLY A 203 20.84 6.59 -0.41
N MET A 204 20.74 5.68 -1.37
CA MET A 204 19.47 5.09 -1.82
C MET A 204 19.09 3.86 -1.00
N TRP A 205 17.82 3.49 -1.11
CA TRP A 205 17.27 2.29 -0.48
C TRP A 205 17.78 1.02 -1.16
N ASP A 206 17.88 -0.04 -0.36
CA ASP A 206 18.23 -1.38 -0.80
C ASP A 206 17.00 -2.29 -0.62
N PRO A 207 16.48 -2.90 -1.69
CA PRO A 207 15.30 -3.76 -1.61
C PRO A 207 15.50 -4.93 -0.64
N ASN A 208 16.69 -5.54 -0.59
CA ASN A 208 16.95 -6.68 0.27
C ASN A 208 16.93 -6.27 1.74
N ARG A 209 17.41 -5.07 2.09
CA ARG A 209 17.34 -4.57 3.47
C ARG A 209 15.90 -4.29 3.89
N CYS A 210 15.08 -3.71 3.01
CA CYS A 210 13.65 -3.53 3.25
C CYS A 210 12.95 -4.87 3.53
N ILE A 211 13.19 -5.87 2.67
CA ILE A 211 12.58 -7.18 2.82
C ILE A 211 13.05 -7.89 4.10
N ALA A 212 14.36 -7.93 4.33
CA ALA A 212 14.93 -8.57 5.52
C ALA A 212 14.49 -7.92 6.83
N PHE A 213 14.28 -6.60 6.84
CA PHE A 213 13.74 -5.91 8.01
C PHE A 213 12.30 -6.38 8.31
N GLY A 214 11.46 -6.45 7.28
CA GLY A 214 10.10 -6.96 7.45
C GLY A 214 10.04 -8.40 7.96
N ASP A 215 10.94 -9.27 7.50
CA ASP A 215 10.98 -10.68 7.93
C ASP A 215 11.36 -10.77 9.41
N GLN A 216 12.40 -10.04 9.83
CA GLN A 216 12.79 -9.93 11.24
C GLN A 216 11.69 -9.34 12.11
N PHE A 217 10.97 -8.33 11.62
CA PHE A 217 9.85 -7.74 12.35
C PHE A 217 8.74 -8.77 12.60
N LEU A 218 8.33 -9.51 11.57
CA LEU A 218 7.29 -10.54 11.71
C LEU A 218 7.76 -11.70 12.60
N ALA A 219 9.05 -12.08 12.54
CA ALA A 219 9.63 -13.07 13.43
C ALA A 219 9.58 -12.61 14.90
N TRP A 220 9.94 -11.35 15.16
CA TRP A 220 9.85 -10.74 16.49
C TRP A 220 8.41 -10.69 17.01
N VAL A 221 7.44 -10.28 16.17
CA VAL A 221 6.03 -10.29 16.54
C VAL A 221 5.55 -11.68 16.97
N LYS A 222 5.94 -12.75 16.26
CA LYS A 222 5.61 -14.14 16.66
C LYS A 222 6.17 -14.55 18.00
N GLN A 223 7.36 -14.05 18.36
CA GLN A 223 8.00 -14.39 19.63
C GLN A 223 7.33 -13.71 20.82
N VAL A 224 6.84 -12.48 20.63
CA VAL A 224 6.27 -11.67 21.71
C VAL A 224 4.77 -11.93 21.90
N VAL A 225 4.02 -12.04 20.80
CA VAL A 225 2.55 -12.20 20.82
C VAL A 225 2.20 -13.67 21.03
N THR A 226 1.99 -14.05 22.28
CA THR A 226 1.86 -15.46 22.72
C THR A 226 0.53 -15.78 23.40
N ILE A 227 -0.23 -14.76 23.83
CA ILE A 227 -1.57 -14.95 24.41
C ILE A 227 -2.56 -15.17 23.26
N ASP A 228 -3.05 -16.40 23.11
CA ASP A 228 -4.08 -16.77 22.13
C ASP A 228 -5.47 -16.44 22.69
N ASP A 229 -5.90 -15.19 22.49
CA ASP A 229 -7.21 -14.66 22.87
C ASP A 229 -7.61 -13.55 21.89
N TRP A 230 -8.77 -13.69 21.25
CA TRP A 230 -9.29 -12.66 20.33
C TRP A 230 -9.56 -11.32 21.01
N ASN A 231 -9.75 -11.35 22.34
CA ASN A 231 -10.05 -10.17 23.14
C ASN A 231 -8.79 -9.53 23.74
N THR A 232 -7.60 -10.09 23.49
CA THR A 232 -6.31 -9.52 23.91
C THR A 232 -5.59 -8.87 22.73
N VAL A 233 -5.14 -7.64 22.94
CA VAL A 233 -4.45 -6.84 21.90
C VAL A 233 -3.11 -6.39 22.45
N TYR A 234 -2.06 -6.66 21.68
CA TYR A 234 -0.76 -6.02 21.83
C TYR A 234 -0.71 -4.81 20.92
N THR A 235 -0.05 -3.75 21.38
CA THR A 235 0.17 -2.57 20.55
C THR A 235 1.64 -2.49 20.16
N VAL A 236 1.91 -2.52 18.86
CA VAL A 236 3.25 -2.25 18.32
C VAL A 236 3.28 -0.84 17.72
N ARG A 237 4.26 -0.05 18.13
CA ARG A 237 4.40 1.35 17.71
C ARG A 237 5.78 1.61 17.14
N PHE A 238 5.84 2.38 16.06
CA PHE A 238 7.07 3.00 15.58
C PHE A 238 7.04 4.51 15.83
N ASP A 239 8.03 5.02 16.57
CA ASP A 239 8.27 6.45 16.76
C ASP A 239 9.32 6.93 15.76
N SER A 240 8.91 7.76 14.79
CA SER A 240 9.81 8.26 13.74
C SER A 240 10.85 9.27 14.25
N ASN A 241 10.60 9.94 15.38
CA ASN A 241 11.57 10.89 15.95
C ASN A 241 12.69 10.14 16.68
N LYS A 242 12.34 9.06 17.39
CA LYS A 242 13.30 8.21 18.12
C LYS A 242 13.88 7.09 17.28
N GLN A 243 13.32 6.83 16.09
CA GLN A 243 13.67 5.69 15.23
C GLN A 243 13.61 4.36 15.98
N MET A 244 12.53 4.16 16.74
CA MET A 244 12.37 3.04 17.66
C MET A 244 11.04 2.34 17.43
N ILE A 245 11.06 1.00 17.47
CA ILE A 245 9.88 0.16 17.52
C ILE A 245 9.76 -0.40 18.93
N GLU A 246 8.58 -0.27 19.52
CA GLU A 246 8.26 -0.81 20.85
C GLU A 246 6.98 -1.65 20.80
N MET A 247 6.92 -2.69 21.65
CA MET A 247 5.71 -3.46 21.92
C MET A 247 5.21 -3.08 23.31
N LEU A 248 3.98 -2.60 23.42
CA LEU A 248 3.34 -2.32 24.69
C LEU A 248 2.76 -3.58 25.31
N ALA A 249 2.53 -3.54 26.63
CA ALA A 249 1.90 -4.65 27.34
C ALA A 249 0.50 -4.93 26.77
N PRO A 250 0.08 -6.20 26.68
CA PRO A 250 -1.21 -6.55 26.15
C PRO A 250 -2.35 -6.04 27.03
N VAL A 251 -3.42 -5.58 26.40
CA VAL A 251 -4.67 -5.16 27.05
C VAL A 251 -5.78 -6.11 26.64
N THR A 252 -6.63 -6.49 27.59
CA THR A 252 -7.80 -7.36 27.34
C THR A 252 -9.08 -6.55 27.39
N GLY A 253 -9.88 -6.63 26.32
CA GLY A 253 -11.11 -5.84 26.17
C GLY A 253 -10.87 -4.37 25.78
N GLY A 254 -11.97 -3.63 25.63
CA GLY A 254 -11.97 -2.21 25.30
C GLY A 254 -11.90 -1.91 23.80
N ASP A 255 -11.75 -0.62 23.48
CA ASP A 255 -11.89 -0.09 22.11
C ASP A 255 -10.74 -0.49 21.17
N GLN A 256 -9.67 -1.09 21.69
CA GLN A 256 -8.54 -1.58 20.89
C GLN A 256 -8.81 -2.97 20.29
N VAL A 257 -9.82 -3.70 20.79
CA VAL A 257 -10.18 -5.02 20.27
C VAL A 257 -10.80 -4.88 18.89
N PHE A 258 -10.11 -5.42 17.90
CA PHE A 258 -10.51 -5.28 16.50
C PHE A 258 -10.99 -6.58 15.85
N ILE A 259 -10.87 -7.73 16.53
CA ILE A 259 -11.48 -8.96 16.06
C ILE A 259 -12.98 -8.90 16.35
N PRO A 260 -13.85 -8.94 15.31
CA PRO A 260 -15.30 -8.89 15.50
C PRO A 260 -15.80 -10.12 16.28
N LYS A 261 -16.83 -9.92 17.13
CA LYS A 261 -17.37 -10.99 17.98
C LYS A 261 -17.96 -12.15 17.18
N ASP A 262 -18.60 -11.86 16.07
CA ASP A 262 -19.13 -12.84 15.12
C ASP A 262 -18.01 -13.69 14.52
N PHE A 263 -16.88 -13.08 14.15
CA PHE A 263 -15.70 -13.81 13.66
C PHE A 263 -15.04 -14.68 14.76
N SER A 264 -15.05 -14.22 16.02
CA SER A 264 -14.40 -14.96 17.12
C SER A 264 -15.22 -16.14 17.65
N LEU A 265 -16.55 -16.07 17.54
CA LEU A 265 -17.50 -17.07 18.05
C LEU A 265 -17.83 -18.20 17.08
N GLU A 266 -17.38 -18.12 15.82
CA GLU A 266 -17.52 -19.23 14.88
C GLU A 266 -16.75 -20.47 15.40
N LYS A 267 -17.46 -21.60 15.50
CA LYS A 267 -17.00 -22.85 16.13
C LYS A 267 -15.93 -23.55 15.32
#